data_AF-A0A0D1WFH5-F1
#
_entry.id   AF-A0A0D1WFH5-F1
#
_cell.length_a   1.000
_cell.length_b   1.000
_cell.length_c   1.000
_cell.angle_alpha   90.00
_cell.angle_beta   90.00
_cell.angle_gamma   90.00
#
_symmetry.space_group_name_H-M   'P 1'
#
loop_
_entity.id
_entity.type
_entity.pdbx_description
1 polymer ?
#
loop_
_entity_poly.entity_id
_entity_poly.type
_entity_poly.pdbx_seq_one_letter_code
_entity_poly.pdbx_strand_id
1 'polypeptide(L)'
;MAATAATTMAHQMPPMSIPQMPRIRPPRMLKGTKSPNTDPQPPIGPTGASRWWVQGKWRKHNSNAIKDRAQTQSQQAVKALQHRTHGLDIYAYRHVRTNQVVYSLTRTLQSTKVLKQLVFHGKKTVPSSVRTDMWTPHFSIHFPSTPAGALEGLFAFQKLRELSLQRQLSPPDDLIRVTEEDIAIIRSKLGNPVDIQEMAAREELTGKIPKLGEILPKKLHARRLMDQKATSVADAAFVLDWISSGPGPLERLVEVATNRAVKHSQKTRRARQRANAIRKEEVTEQQKLEDRASWALEVRERENRSRLPLMRAALEQLSMEHQGLIARGRLVEAENIHELRDAVKEWEAFYDDDAGKIDVEAWSRRQYALRQAERRAIEEWFELHDVPMSEHGSVWKNVGEARQGALKEFEEKEGKILPDNDKGKPDWAESREVKMYWADLNDGLFAASWPQTVVHSRLAPFNVARGQPRQPQGLAGAVLKELKDSDEIDDAETEQTRQDTILSKSVHVIGGRLDDSWMPPEFASGVKQPATLQPRQPDSEDQEDSYAYDQDQERGQGTAAEDIAAVREDLDRSSSGIWGRLRGFFGRRKRKSTFYEDR
;
A
#
# COMPACT_ATOMS: atom_id res chain seq x y z
N MET A 1 12.91 26.66 -69.36
CA MET A 1 12.09 26.99 -68.16
C MET A 1 10.70 26.35 -68.27
N ALA A 2 10.60 25.03 -68.18
CA ALA A 2 9.32 24.30 -68.27
C ALA A 2 9.16 23.14 -67.27
N ALA A 3 10.27 22.65 -66.68
CA ALA A 3 10.24 21.54 -65.72
C ALA A 3 9.88 21.95 -64.28
N THR A 4 9.96 23.24 -63.94
CA THR A 4 9.75 23.76 -62.56
C THR A 4 8.29 24.01 -62.19
N ALA A 5 7.35 23.89 -63.13
CA ALA A 5 5.92 24.07 -62.87
C ALA A 5 5.20 22.81 -62.40
N ALA A 6 5.78 21.61 -62.58
CA ALA A 6 5.14 20.34 -62.24
C ALA A 6 5.19 19.99 -60.74
N THR A 7 6.23 20.43 -60.03
CA THR A 7 6.47 20.06 -58.63
C THR A 7 5.67 20.87 -57.60
N THR A 8 5.14 22.05 -57.96
CA THR A 8 4.40 22.91 -57.02
C THR A 8 2.92 22.54 -56.88
N MET A 9 2.32 21.84 -57.86
CA MET A 9 0.90 21.45 -57.79
C MET A 9 0.62 20.20 -56.95
N ALA A 10 1.65 19.41 -56.59
CA ALA A 10 1.48 18.18 -55.81
C ALA A 10 1.14 18.41 -54.32
N HIS A 11 1.27 19.64 -53.81
CA HIS A 11 1.10 19.96 -52.39
C HIS A 11 -0.20 20.70 -52.02
N GLN A 12 -1.13 20.91 -52.96
CA GLN A 12 -2.40 21.61 -52.70
C GLN A 12 -3.63 20.71 -52.46
N MET A 13 -3.48 19.39 -52.49
CA MET A 13 -4.53 18.48 -52.04
C MET A 13 -4.43 18.32 -50.51
N PRO A 14 -5.35 18.87 -49.70
CA PRO A 14 -5.41 18.52 -48.28
C PRO A 14 -5.63 17.00 -48.18
N PRO A 15 -4.92 16.29 -47.30
CA PRO A 15 -5.01 14.84 -47.22
C PRO A 15 -6.47 14.46 -46.93
N MET A 16 -7.12 13.80 -47.90
CA MET A 16 -8.52 13.40 -47.75
C MET A 16 -8.66 12.60 -46.46
N SER A 17 -9.48 13.11 -45.54
CA SER A 17 -9.69 12.48 -44.25
C SER A 17 -10.34 11.12 -44.46
N ILE A 18 -9.52 10.06 -44.42
CA ILE A 18 -10.01 8.68 -44.45
C ILE A 18 -11.06 8.59 -43.34
N PRO A 19 -12.34 8.33 -43.67
CA PRO A 19 -13.39 8.28 -42.65
C PRO A 19 -12.99 7.21 -41.64
N GLN A 20 -13.02 7.56 -40.34
CA GLN A 20 -12.58 6.64 -39.30
C GLN A 20 -13.38 5.34 -39.43
N MET A 21 -12.71 4.26 -39.88
CA MET A 21 -13.34 2.96 -39.99
C MET A 21 -14.02 2.65 -38.66
N PRO A 22 -15.35 2.39 -38.64
CA PRO A 22 -16.03 2.08 -37.41
C PRO A 22 -15.33 0.86 -36.82
N ARG A 23 -14.82 0.98 -35.59
CA ARG A 23 -14.15 -0.13 -34.91
C ARG A 23 -15.16 -1.25 -34.69
N ILE A 24 -15.26 -2.16 -35.65
CA ILE A 24 -16.11 -3.35 -35.60
C ILE A 24 -15.67 -4.11 -34.36
N ARG A 25 -16.48 -4.02 -33.30
CA ARG A 25 -16.22 -4.77 -32.08
C ARG A 25 -16.35 -6.26 -32.46
N PRO A 26 -15.40 -7.12 -32.06
CA PRO A 26 -15.53 -8.54 -32.35
C PRO A 26 -16.89 -9.05 -31.83
N PRO A 27 -17.54 -9.97 -32.57
CA PRO A 27 -18.89 -10.40 -32.26
C PRO A 27 -18.98 -10.87 -30.80
N ARG A 28 -19.89 -10.26 -30.05
CA ARG A 28 -20.04 -10.55 -28.62
C ARG A 28 -20.52 -11.99 -28.47
N MET A 29 -19.68 -12.84 -27.88
CA MET A 29 -19.99 -14.26 -27.67
C MET A 29 -21.38 -14.44 -27.05
N LEU A 30 -22.17 -15.36 -27.63
CA LEU A 30 -23.51 -15.67 -27.14
C LEU A 30 -23.44 -16.18 -25.70
N LYS A 31 -24.35 -15.71 -24.85
CA LYS A 31 -24.35 -16.04 -23.42
C LYS A 31 -24.56 -17.54 -23.22
N GLY A 32 -23.56 -18.22 -22.65
CA GLY A 32 -23.55 -19.67 -22.45
C GLY A 32 -22.64 -20.43 -23.41
N THR A 33 -22.13 -19.81 -24.48
CA THR A 33 -21.02 -20.40 -25.25
C THR A 33 -19.78 -20.45 -24.37
N LYS A 34 -19.19 -21.65 -24.21
CA LYS A 34 -17.89 -21.80 -23.53
C LYS A 34 -16.86 -20.99 -24.32
N SER A 35 -16.03 -20.21 -23.62
CA SER A 35 -14.91 -19.57 -24.30
C SER A 35 -13.90 -20.65 -24.69
N PRO A 36 -13.34 -20.63 -25.91
CA PRO A 36 -12.23 -21.54 -26.28
C PRO A 36 -10.96 -21.29 -25.45
N ASN A 37 -10.97 -20.27 -24.58
CA ASN A 37 -9.92 -20.03 -23.60
C ASN A 37 -10.12 -20.80 -22.27
N THR A 38 -11.27 -21.46 -22.09
CA THR A 38 -11.71 -22.14 -20.85
C THR A 38 -11.56 -23.66 -20.93
N ASP A 39 -11.03 -24.20 -22.03
CA ASP A 39 -10.84 -25.65 -22.17
C ASP A 39 -9.85 -26.17 -21.11
N PRO A 40 -10.20 -27.26 -20.40
CA PRO A 40 -9.37 -27.82 -19.34
C PRO A 40 -8.02 -28.28 -19.90
N GLN A 41 -6.99 -28.27 -19.06
CA GLN A 41 -5.68 -28.79 -19.46
C GLN A 41 -5.79 -30.29 -19.78
N PRO A 42 -5.37 -30.77 -20.95
CA PRO A 42 -5.36 -32.20 -21.24
C PRO A 42 -4.35 -32.91 -20.31
N PRO A 43 -4.64 -34.15 -19.87
CA PRO A 43 -3.81 -34.86 -18.91
C PRO A 43 -2.42 -35.18 -19.46
N ILE A 44 -2.32 -35.46 -20.77
CA ILE A 44 -1.07 -35.69 -21.46
C ILE A 44 -0.57 -34.35 -22.02
N GLY A 45 0.55 -33.87 -21.48
CA GLY A 45 1.27 -32.72 -22.03
C GLY A 45 2.07 -33.10 -23.27
N PRO A 46 2.36 -32.14 -24.18
CA PRO A 46 3.25 -32.38 -25.30
C PRO A 46 4.63 -32.78 -24.80
N THR A 47 5.26 -33.71 -25.51
CA THR A 47 6.57 -34.32 -25.22
C THR A 47 7.73 -33.31 -25.16
N GLY A 48 7.54 -32.07 -25.61
CA GLY A 48 8.49 -30.97 -25.44
C GLY A 48 8.32 -30.17 -24.14
N ALA A 49 9.38 -30.04 -23.35
CA ALA A 49 9.39 -29.38 -22.03
C ALA A 49 9.06 -27.86 -22.04
N SER A 50 9.11 -27.18 -23.19
CA SER A 50 9.00 -25.71 -23.31
C SER A 50 7.64 -25.21 -23.84
N ARG A 51 6.56 -25.97 -23.59
CA ARG A 51 5.18 -25.55 -23.91
C ARG A 51 4.28 -25.52 -22.68
N TRP A 52 3.40 -24.53 -22.65
CA TRP A 52 2.55 -24.18 -21.52
C TRP A 52 1.08 -24.07 -21.94
N TRP A 53 0.15 -24.57 -21.12
CA TRP A 53 -1.28 -24.55 -21.44
C TRP A 53 -1.90 -23.17 -21.14
N VAL A 54 -2.15 -22.37 -22.17
CA VAL A 54 -2.70 -21.01 -22.04
C VAL A 54 -3.74 -20.74 -23.12
N GLN A 55 -4.94 -20.32 -22.69
CA GLN A 55 -6.09 -20.03 -23.56
C GLN A 55 -6.45 -21.25 -24.44
N GLY A 56 -6.74 -22.39 -23.80
CA GLY A 56 -7.14 -23.64 -24.45
C GLY A 56 -6.11 -24.26 -25.40
N LYS A 57 -4.84 -23.80 -25.38
CA LYS A 57 -3.80 -24.25 -26.32
C LYS A 57 -2.43 -24.34 -25.66
N TRP A 58 -1.62 -25.30 -26.10
CA TRP A 58 -0.20 -25.37 -25.79
C TRP A 58 0.58 -24.29 -26.57
N ARG A 59 1.21 -23.36 -25.86
CA ARG A 59 1.95 -22.23 -26.45
C ARG A 59 3.42 -22.24 -26.03
N LYS A 60 4.31 -21.75 -26.90
CA LYS A 60 5.74 -21.55 -26.60
C LYS A 60 5.91 -20.50 -25.49
N HIS A 61 6.83 -20.74 -24.53
CA HIS A 61 7.10 -19.86 -23.38
C HIS A 61 7.11 -18.36 -23.72
N ASN A 62 7.76 -17.95 -24.81
CA ASN A 62 7.94 -16.54 -25.16
C ASN A 62 6.71 -15.86 -25.80
N SER A 63 5.59 -16.55 -25.97
CA SER A 63 4.38 -15.99 -26.61
C SER A 63 3.69 -14.93 -25.74
N ASN A 64 3.12 -13.90 -26.37
CA ASN A 64 2.45 -12.79 -25.67
C ASN A 64 1.33 -13.29 -24.72
N ALA A 65 0.52 -14.26 -25.15
CA ALA A 65 -0.53 -14.85 -24.30
C ALA A 65 0.02 -15.46 -22.99
N ILE A 66 1.23 -16.02 -23.00
CA ILE A 66 1.90 -16.51 -21.78
C ILE A 66 2.43 -15.34 -20.95
N LYS A 67 3.04 -14.32 -21.56
CA LYS A 67 3.48 -13.10 -20.87
C LYS A 67 2.30 -12.40 -20.17
N ASP A 68 1.19 -12.20 -20.87
CA ASP A 68 -0.03 -11.58 -20.35
C ASP A 68 -0.65 -12.38 -19.19
N ARG A 69 -0.68 -13.72 -19.31
CA ARG A 69 -1.17 -14.60 -18.23
C ARG A 69 -0.22 -14.61 -17.05
N ALA A 70 1.09 -14.67 -17.26
CA ALA A 70 2.09 -14.60 -16.19
C ALA A 70 2.02 -13.27 -15.45
N GLN A 71 1.87 -12.16 -16.17
CA GLN A 71 1.67 -10.83 -15.58
C GLN A 71 0.35 -10.77 -14.80
N THR A 72 -0.73 -11.32 -15.35
CA THR A 72 -2.04 -11.39 -14.67
C THR A 72 -1.97 -12.24 -13.40
N GLN A 73 -1.33 -13.42 -13.44
CA GLN A 73 -1.14 -14.27 -12.26
C GLN A 73 -0.24 -13.60 -11.23
N SER A 74 0.82 -12.92 -11.66
CA SER A 74 1.69 -12.12 -10.79
C SER A 74 0.91 -11.00 -10.08
N GLN A 75 0.11 -10.23 -10.82
CA GLN A 75 -0.75 -9.19 -10.22
C GLN A 75 -1.83 -9.78 -9.28
N GLN A 76 -2.32 -10.99 -9.55
CA GLN A 76 -3.30 -11.66 -8.69
C GLN A 76 -2.65 -12.17 -7.40
N ALA A 77 -1.46 -12.78 -7.46
CA ALA A 77 -0.70 -13.21 -6.29
C ALA A 77 -0.29 -12.02 -5.41
N VAL A 78 0.22 -10.93 -6.02
CA VAL A 78 0.55 -9.68 -5.31
C VAL A 78 -0.68 -9.11 -4.58
N LYS A 79 -1.83 -8.99 -5.27
CA LYS A 79 -3.07 -8.52 -4.64
C LYS A 79 -3.59 -9.44 -3.55
N ALA A 80 -3.39 -10.75 -3.67
CA ALA A 80 -3.85 -11.72 -2.68
C ALA A 80 -3.02 -11.65 -1.38
N LEU A 81 -1.68 -11.54 -1.49
CA LEU A 81 -0.83 -11.33 -0.32
C LEU A 81 -1.06 -9.95 0.31
N GLN A 82 -1.16 -8.89 -0.50
CA GLN A 82 -1.53 -7.55 -0.01
C GLN A 82 -2.92 -7.48 0.65
N HIS A 83 -3.86 -8.36 0.29
CA HIS A 83 -5.16 -8.47 0.95
C HIS A 83 -5.04 -9.14 2.32
N ARG A 84 -4.09 -10.07 2.49
CA ARG A 84 -3.83 -10.77 3.75
C ARG A 84 -3.12 -9.88 4.76
N THR A 85 -2.08 -9.15 4.34
CA THR A 85 -1.34 -8.20 5.21
C THR A 85 -1.99 -6.80 5.23
N HIS A 86 -3.25 -6.68 4.81
CA HIS A 86 -3.91 -5.40 4.55
C HIS A 86 -4.16 -4.63 5.84
N GLY A 87 -3.36 -3.59 6.09
CA GLY A 87 -3.44 -2.78 7.31
C GLY A 87 -2.32 -3.02 8.31
N LEU A 88 -1.45 -4.02 8.12
CA LEU A 88 -0.25 -4.18 8.97
C LEU A 88 0.74 -3.03 8.77
N ASP A 89 0.89 -2.55 7.53
CA ASP A 89 1.80 -1.46 7.20
C ASP A 89 1.05 -0.24 6.65
N ILE A 90 1.49 0.96 7.07
CA ILE A 90 1.12 2.23 6.47
C ILE A 90 2.38 2.96 6.03
N TYR A 91 2.42 3.39 4.78
CA TYR A 91 3.53 4.13 4.18
C TYR A 91 3.08 5.56 3.86
N ALA A 92 3.77 6.56 4.40
CA ALA A 92 3.57 7.97 4.07
C ALA A 92 4.68 8.46 3.12
N TYR A 93 4.29 9.21 2.09
CA TYR A 93 5.18 9.79 1.09
C TYR A 93 5.00 11.29 1.02
N ARG A 94 6.10 12.04 0.97
CA ARG A 94 6.13 13.49 0.85
C ARG A 94 6.49 13.90 -0.57
N HIS A 95 5.79 14.88 -1.13
CA HIS A 95 6.20 15.52 -2.37
C HIS A 95 7.32 16.54 -2.12
N VAL A 96 8.50 16.31 -2.69
CA VAL A 96 9.76 17.03 -2.36
C VAL A 96 9.64 18.55 -2.46
N ARG A 97 8.82 19.07 -3.38
CA ARG A 97 8.70 20.52 -3.67
C ARG A 97 7.52 21.23 -3.00
N THR A 98 6.48 20.50 -2.60
CA THR A 98 5.23 21.09 -2.08
C THR A 98 4.90 20.63 -0.68
N ASN A 99 5.64 19.65 -0.13
CA ASN A 99 5.41 19.03 1.18
C ASN A 99 4.01 18.41 1.35
N GLN A 100 3.26 18.18 0.26
CA GLN A 100 2.04 17.37 0.27
C GLN A 100 2.38 15.95 0.73
N VAL A 101 1.54 15.38 1.60
CA VAL A 101 1.73 14.03 2.13
C VAL A 101 0.61 13.12 1.66
N VAL A 102 0.98 11.90 1.24
CA VAL A 102 0.05 10.90 0.73
C VAL A 102 0.29 9.57 1.44
N TYR A 103 -0.78 8.95 1.90
CA TYR A 103 -0.76 7.68 2.62
C TYR A 103 -1.03 6.50 1.67
N SER A 104 -0.39 5.36 1.92
CA SER A 104 -0.57 4.12 1.17
C SER A 104 -0.48 2.90 2.08
N LEU A 105 -1.32 1.89 1.87
CA LEU A 105 -1.19 0.56 2.48
C LEU A 105 -0.23 -0.35 1.71
N THR A 106 0.42 0.16 0.66
CA THR A 106 1.40 -0.57 -0.15
C THR A 106 2.70 0.22 -0.27
N ARG A 107 3.83 -0.47 -0.18
CA ARG A 107 5.20 0.04 -0.39
C ARG A 107 5.44 0.60 -1.80
N THR A 108 4.55 0.32 -2.75
CA THR A 108 4.54 0.92 -4.09
C THR A 108 3.47 2.01 -4.22
N LEU A 109 3.86 3.17 -4.75
CA LEU A 109 2.94 4.28 -5.04
C LEU A 109 2.08 4.02 -6.28
N GLN A 110 0.79 3.74 -6.07
CA GLN A 110 -0.17 3.55 -7.16
C GLN A 110 -0.80 4.89 -7.58
N SER A 111 -0.48 5.38 -8.78
CA SER A 111 -0.96 6.68 -9.32
C SER A 111 -2.47 6.90 -9.16
N THR A 112 -3.28 5.85 -9.39
CA THR A 112 -4.75 5.88 -9.26
C THR A 112 -5.28 6.03 -7.83
N LYS A 113 -4.46 5.70 -6.81
CA LYS A 113 -4.76 5.91 -5.38
C LYS A 113 -4.19 7.24 -4.87
N VAL A 114 -2.98 7.61 -5.33
CA VAL A 114 -2.27 8.83 -4.94
C VAL A 114 -3.03 10.09 -5.37
N LEU A 115 -3.36 10.20 -6.65
CA LEU A 115 -3.99 11.42 -7.21
C LEU A 115 -5.39 11.69 -6.62
N LYS A 116 -6.04 10.69 -6.00
CA LYS A 116 -7.33 10.85 -5.31
C LYS A 116 -7.23 11.45 -3.91
N GLN A 117 -6.03 11.55 -3.35
CA GLN A 117 -5.78 12.14 -2.03
C GLN A 117 -5.41 13.62 -2.12
N LEU A 118 -5.02 14.10 -3.30
CA LEU A 118 -4.61 15.48 -3.53
C LEU A 118 -5.84 16.35 -3.84
N VAL A 119 -6.22 17.21 -2.89
CA VAL A 119 -7.30 18.19 -3.09
C VAL A 119 -6.83 19.30 -4.04
N PHE A 120 -7.74 19.80 -4.88
CA PHE A 120 -7.45 20.88 -5.81
C PHE A 120 -7.48 22.25 -5.11
N HIS A 121 -6.31 22.86 -4.94
CA HIS A 121 -6.15 24.20 -4.34
C HIS A 121 -5.92 25.31 -5.39
N GLY A 122 -6.00 24.98 -6.68
CA GLY A 122 -5.77 25.91 -7.79
C GLY A 122 -4.86 25.38 -8.91
N LYS A 123 -4.58 26.22 -9.91
CA LYS A 123 -3.74 25.84 -11.07
C LYS A 123 -2.33 25.42 -10.61
N LYS A 124 -1.84 24.28 -11.12
CA LYS A 124 -0.55 23.65 -10.77
C LYS A 124 -0.41 23.10 -9.33
N THR A 125 -1.51 22.93 -8.58
CA THR A 125 -1.48 22.34 -7.22
C THR A 125 -1.57 20.82 -7.18
N VAL A 126 -2.21 20.21 -8.18
CA VAL A 126 -2.30 18.75 -8.37
C VAL A 126 -1.53 18.37 -9.65
N PRO A 127 -0.58 17.43 -9.60
CA PRO A 127 0.13 16.95 -10.78
C PRO A 127 -0.77 16.06 -11.65
N SER A 128 -0.55 16.05 -12.97
CA SER A 128 -1.30 15.20 -13.91
C SER A 128 -0.94 13.71 -13.83
N SER A 129 0.24 13.39 -13.31
CA SER A 129 0.73 12.02 -13.10
C SER A 129 1.71 11.98 -11.93
N VAL A 130 1.81 10.82 -11.28
CA VAL A 130 2.82 10.59 -10.23
C VAL A 130 4.19 10.42 -10.87
N ARG A 131 5.15 11.24 -10.43
CA ARG A 131 6.54 11.29 -10.88
C ARG A 131 7.46 10.75 -9.79
N THR A 132 8.19 9.67 -10.05
CA THR A 132 9.03 8.99 -9.05
C THR A 132 10.08 9.89 -8.41
N ASP A 133 10.65 10.82 -9.18
CA ASP A 133 11.66 11.78 -8.73
C ASP A 133 11.13 12.86 -7.78
N MET A 134 9.81 13.05 -7.72
CA MET A 134 9.16 14.11 -6.94
C MET A 134 8.55 13.62 -5.63
N TRP A 135 8.49 12.30 -5.41
CA TRP A 135 7.93 11.67 -4.22
C TRP A 135 9.01 10.92 -3.45
N THR A 136 9.31 11.40 -2.25
CA THR A 136 10.15 10.67 -1.30
C THR A 136 9.27 9.95 -0.28
N PRO A 137 9.80 8.92 0.41
CA PRO A 137 9.25 8.53 1.71
C PRO A 137 9.11 9.73 2.65
N HIS A 138 8.31 9.56 3.69
CA HIS A 138 8.31 10.42 4.87
C HIS A 138 8.50 9.58 6.13
N PHE A 139 7.59 8.63 6.35
CA PHE A 139 7.65 7.64 7.43
C PHE A 139 6.88 6.38 7.04
N SER A 140 7.11 5.28 7.76
CA SER A 140 6.22 4.11 7.74
C SER A 140 5.85 3.70 9.17
N ILE A 141 4.63 3.18 9.32
CA ILE A 141 4.05 2.69 10.58
C ILE A 141 3.75 1.21 10.38
N HIS A 142 4.24 0.37 11.28
CA HIS A 142 4.07 -1.08 11.25
C HIS A 142 3.41 -1.52 12.55
N PHE A 143 2.24 -2.14 12.39
CA PHE A 143 1.46 -2.75 13.46
C PHE A 143 1.92 -4.19 13.69
N PRO A 144 1.72 -4.78 14.89
CA PRO A 144 2.07 -6.17 15.12
C PRO A 144 1.31 -7.09 14.16
N SER A 145 1.92 -8.22 13.77
CA SER A 145 1.42 -9.22 12.80
C SER A 145 0.17 -9.99 13.28
N THR A 146 -0.81 -9.31 13.87
CA THR A 146 -1.99 -9.88 14.52
C THR A 146 -3.27 -9.43 13.79
N PRO A 147 -4.37 -10.20 13.91
CA PRO A 147 -5.66 -9.77 13.34
C PRO A 147 -6.15 -8.45 13.95
N ALA A 148 -5.77 -8.13 15.19
CA ALA A 148 -6.09 -6.85 15.83
C ALA A 148 -5.26 -5.70 15.24
N GLY A 149 -3.93 -5.87 15.13
CA GLY A 149 -3.03 -4.88 14.54
C GLY A 149 -3.41 -4.52 13.11
N ALA A 150 -3.84 -5.50 12.30
CA ALA A 150 -4.37 -5.25 10.97
C ALA A 150 -5.64 -4.37 10.97
N LEU A 151 -6.57 -4.58 11.92
CA LEU A 151 -7.75 -3.71 12.06
C LEU A 151 -7.39 -2.30 12.58
N GLU A 152 -6.45 -2.21 13.51
CA GLU A 152 -5.97 -0.94 14.07
C GLU A 152 -5.28 -0.10 13.01
N GLY A 153 -4.42 -0.68 12.17
CA GLY A 153 -3.79 0.02 11.06
C GLY A 153 -4.76 0.39 9.92
N LEU A 154 -5.81 -0.39 9.65
CA LEU A 154 -6.88 0.05 8.74
C LEU A 154 -7.67 1.24 9.29
N PHE A 155 -7.94 1.24 10.60
CA PHE A 155 -8.55 2.38 11.27
C PHE A 155 -7.62 3.60 11.26
N ALA A 156 -6.34 3.43 11.56
CA ALA A 156 -5.34 4.49 11.51
C ALA A 156 -5.25 5.09 10.10
N PHE A 157 -5.15 4.27 9.07
CA PHE A 157 -5.12 4.71 7.66
C PHE A 157 -6.39 5.46 7.26
N GLN A 158 -7.56 5.06 7.75
CA GLN A 158 -8.79 5.82 7.56
C GLN A 158 -8.71 7.19 8.26
N LYS A 159 -8.30 7.24 9.53
CA LYS A 159 -8.22 8.48 10.30
C LYS A 159 -7.18 9.47 9.81
N LEU A 160 -5.97 9.02 9.46
CA LEU A 160 -4.94 9.85 8.81
C LEU A 160 -5.46 10.53 7.55
N ARG A 161 -6.27 9.82 6.75
CA ARG A 161 -6.87 10.37 5.52
C ARG A 161 -8.07 11.27 5.78
N GLU A 162 -8.87 10.99 6.80
CA GLU A 162 -9.98 11.87 7.23
C GLU A 162 -9.43 13.21 7.77
N LEU A 163 -8.43 13.18 8.65
CA LEU A 163 -7.80 14.38 9.23
C LEU A 163 -7.07 15.22 8.17
N SER A 164 -6.28 14.58 7.31
CA SER A 164 -5.62 15.24 6.17
C SER A 164 -6.64 15.92 5.24
N LEU A 165 -7.79 15.28 4.97
CA LEU A 165 -8.86 15.87 4.16
C LEU A 165 -9.56 17.02 4.89
N GLN A 166 -9.87 16.86 6.18
CA GLN A 166 -10.51 17.87 7.01
C GLN A 166 -9.67 19.15 7.05
N ARG A 167 -8.35 19.06 7.25
CA ARG A 167 -7.46 20.24 7.24
C ARG A 167 -7.39 20.96 5.90
N GLN A 168 -7.57 20.25 4.79
CA GLN A 168 -7.60 20.85 3.44
C GLN A 168 -8.95 21.51 3.11
N LEU A 169 -10.06 21.00 3.65
CA LEU A 169 -11.42 21.51 3.37
C LEU A 169 -11.93 22.54 4.39
N SER A 170 -11.55 22.37 5.66
CA SER A 170 -11.86 23.23 6.80
C SER A 170 -10.60 23.46 7.64
N PRO A 171 -9.59 24.18 7.11
CA PRO A 171 -8.43 24.59 7.90
C PRO A 171 -8.85 25.50 9.07
N PRO A 172 -8.13 25.48 10.21
CA PRO A 172 -8.31 26.46 11.27
C PRO A 172 -7.93 27.86 10.80
N ASP A 173 -8.51 28.88 11.42
CA ASP A 173 -8.34 30.28 11.05
C ASP A 173 -6.87 30.71 10.98
N ASP A 174 -6.01 30.21 11.85
CA ASP A 174 -4.57 30.53 11.91
C ASP A 174 -3.81 30.12 10.64
N LEU A 175 -4.27 29.09 9.93
CA LEU A 175 -3.73 28.64 8.64
C LEU A 175 -4.25 29.46 7.44
N ILE A 176 -5.38 30.16 7.62
CA ILE A 176 -6.03 31.01 6.61
C ILE A 176 -5.58 32.47 6.74
N ARG A 177 -5.25 32.91 7.96
CA ARG A 177 -4.92 34.30 8.32
C ARG A 177 -3.42 34.58 8.22
N VAL A 178 -3.12 35.80 7.78
CA VAL A 178 -1.76 36.30 7.57
C VAL A 178 -1.06 36.45 8.91
N THR A 179 0.07 35.76 9.06
CA THR A 179 0.99 35.87 10.20
C THR A 179 2.06 36.92 9.95
N GLU A 180 2.80 37.28 11.00
CA GLU A 180 3.97 38.17 10.89
C GLU A 180 5.07 37.57 10.00
N GLU A 181 5.24 36.23 10.05
CA GLU A 181 6.14 35.49 9.17
C GLU A 181 5.74 35.61 7.69
N ASP A 182 4.43 35.47 7.38
CA ASP A 182 3.92 35.66 6.02
C ASP A 182 4.22 37.08 5.52
N ILE A 183 4.07 38.10 6.38
CA ILE A 183 4.41 39.49 6.07
C ILE A 183 5.92 39.65 5.81
N ALA A 184 6.78 39.04 6.63
CA ALA A 184 8.24 39.06 6.43
C ALA A 184 8.66 38.35 5.12
N ILE A 185 8.03 37.22 4.79
CA ILE A 185 8.23 36.45 3.56
C ILE A 185 7.71 37.19 2.31
N ILE A 186 6.70 38.05 2.46
CA ILE A 186 6.22 38.92 1.37
C ILE A 186 7.17 40.12 1.21
N ARG A 187 7.60 40.76 2.31
CA ARG A 187 8.58 41.86 2.31
C ARG A 187 9.89 41.45 1.65
N SER A 188 10.47 40.30 2.02
CA SER A 188 11.74 39.81 1.43
C SER A 188 11.67 39.47 -0.06
N LYS A 189 10.46 39.29 -0.63
CA LYS A 189 10.24 39.10 -2.07
C LYS A 189 9.97 40.39 -2.83
N LEU A 190 9.67 41.49 -2.13
CA LEU A 190 9.35 42.78 -2.74
C LEU A 190 10.58 43.61 -3.07
N GLY A 191 11.70 43.41 -2.37
CA GLY A 191 12.97 44.08 -2.65
C GLY A 191 13.86 44.19 -1.41
N ASN A 192 14.94 44.97 -1.54
CA ASN A 192 15.73 45.43 -0.41
C ASN A 192 14.92 46.40 0.47
N PRO A 193 15.30 46.60 1.75
CA PRO A 193 14.56 47.50 2.66
C PRO A 193 14.43 48.94 2.14
N VAL A 194 15.38 49.40 1.31
CA VAL A 194 15.33 50.73 0.65
C VAL A 194 14.22 50.77 -0.41
N ASP A 195 14.13 49.76 -1.29
CA ASP A 195 13.07 49.66 -2.31
C ASP A 195 11.66 49.64 -1.69
N ILE A 196 11.54 49.01 -0.51
CA ILE A 196 10.31 48.98 0.29
C ILE A 196 9.98 50.38 0.82
N GLN A 197 10.96 51.17 1.27
CA GLN A 197 10.75 52.56 1.68
C GLN A 197 10.37 53.47 0.49
N GLU A 198 11.00 53.30 -0.67
CA GLU A 198 10.63 54.05 -1.88
C GLU A 198 9.21 53.70 -2.36
N MET A 199 8.82 52.42 -2.38
CA MET A 199 7.45 52.02 -2.69
C MET A 199 6.43 52.47 -1.62
N ALA A 200 6.86 52.74 -0.38
CA ALA A 200 5.99 53.32 0.64
C ALA A 200 5.74 54.80 0.37
N ALA A 201 6.80 55.55 0.04
CA ALA A 201 6.72 56.96 -0.31
C ALA A 201 5.90 57.22 -1.59
N ARG A 202 5.78 56.23 -2.49
CA ARG A 202 4.94 56.28 -3.70
C ARG A 202 3.52 55.72 -3.52
N GLU A 203 3.11 55.36 -2.29
CA GLU A 203 1.83 54.68 -1.95
C GLU A 203 1.57 53.32 -2.62
N GLU A 204 2.41 52.91 -3.56
CA GLU A 204 2.41 51.64 -4.31
C GLU A 204 2.41 50.37 -3.44
N LEU A 205 2.76 50.49 -2.16
CA LEU A 205 2.75 49.38 -1.20
C LEU A 205 1.34 48.99 -0.75
N THR A 206 0.37 49.90 -0.86
CA THR A 206 -1.02 49.65 -0.46
C THR A 206 -1.63 48.53 -1.32
N GLY A 207 -2.05 47.44 -0.68
CA GLY A 207 -2.56 46.24 -1.35
C GLY A 207 -1.52 45.24 -1.86
N LYS A 208 -0.21 45.55 -1.85
CA LYS A 208 0.86 44.57 -2.13
C LYS A 208 1.21 43.73 -0.89
N ILE A 209 1.19 44.33 0.30
CA ILE A 209 1.36 43.65 1.59
C ILE A 209 -0.02 43.55 2.29
N PRO A 210 -0.51 42.35 2.62
CA PRO A 210 -1.73 42.18 3.42
C PRO A 210 -1.47 42.52 4.89
N LYS A 211 -2.51 42.94 5.61
CA LYS A 211 -2.41 43.25 7.04
C LYS A 211 -2.45 41.96 7.88
N LEU A 212 -1.95 42.06 9.11
CA LEU A 212 -2.04 40.98 10.10
C LEU A 212 -3.52 40.58 10.30
N GLY A 213 -3.81 39.28 10.27
CA GLY A 213 -5.17 38.75 10.46
C GLY A 213 -6.10 38.82 9.23
N GLU A 214 -5.69 39.44 8.11
CA GLU A 214 -6.40 39.34 6.82
C GLU A 214 -6.24 37.92 6.22
N ILE A 215 -7.11 37.55 5.28
CA ILE A 215 -7.06 36.24 4.60
C ILE A 215 -5.86 36.19 3.63
N LEU A 216 -5.08 35.11 3.67
CA LEU A 216 -3.92 34.94 2.79
C LEU A 216 -4.30 35.07 1.29
N PRO A 217 -3.45 35.74 0.48
CA PRO A 217 -3.59 35.71 -0.97
C PRO A 217 -3.63 34.28 -1.50
N LYS A 218 -4.58 33.98 -2.41
CA LYS A 218 -4.91 32.61 -2.88
C LYS A 218 -3.70 31.73 -3.23
N LYS A 219 -2.61 32.29 -3.77
CA LYS A 219 -1.37 31.56 -4.11
C LYS A 219 -0.58 31.13 -2.86
N LEU A 220 -0.49 31.97 -1.84
CA LEU A 220 0.18 31.67 -0.58
C LEU A 220 -0.68 30.75 0.28
N HIS A 221 -1.98 31.02 0.37
CA HIS A 221 -2.97 30.16 1.02
C HIS A 221 -2.89 28.72 0.48
N ALA A 222 -2.94 28.54 -0.84
CA ALA A 222 -2.78 27.23 -1.47
C ALA A 222 -1.42 26.58 -1.15
N ARG A 223 -0.32 27.35 -1.08
CA ARG A 223 1.00 26.81 -0.71
C ARG A 223 1.03 26.34 0.75
N ARG A 224 0.40 27.08 1.66
CA ARG A 224 0.32 26.76 3.10
C ARG A 224 -0.55 25.51 3.35
N LEU A 225 -1.69 25.37 2.66
CA LEU A 225 -2.53 24.15 2.72
C LEU A 225 -1.90 22.90 2.05
N MET A 226 -0.99 23.12 1.09
CA MET A 226 -0.22 22.02 0.49
C MET A 226 0.92 21.54 1.38
N ASP A 227 1.44 22.36 2.29
CA ASP A 227 2.50 21.93 3.21
C ASP A 227 1.91 21.09 4.36
N GLN A 228 2.05 19.78 4.20
CA GLN A 228 1.44 18.79 5.08
C GLN A 228 2.49 18.02 5.89
N LYS A 229 3.76 18.45 5.86
CA LYS A 229 4.86 17.71 6.48
C LYS A 229 4.65 17.58 7.99
N ALA A 230 4.78 18.68 8.72
CA ALA A 230 4.62 18.70 10.18
C ALA A 230 3.22 18.25 10.62
N THR A 231 2.18 18.65 9.88
CA THR A 231 0.80 18.32 10.22
C THR A 231 0.51 16.82 10.06
N SER A 232 1.08 16.13 9.06
CA SER A 232 0.95 14.67 8.92
C SER A 232 1.60 13.89 10.07
N VAL A 233 2.66 14.44 10.67
CA VAL A 233 3.30 13.86 11.86
C VAL A 233 2.42 14.03 13.09
N ALA A 234 1.87 15.23 13.31
CA ALA A 234 0.91 15.47 14.38
C ALA A 234 -0.37 14.59 14.23
N ASP A 235 -0.82 14.32 13.00
CA ASP A 235 -1.89 13.34 12.74
C ASP A 235 -1.49 11.92 13.15
N ALA A 236 -0.26 11.49 12.83
CA ALA A 236 0.22 10.16 13.21
C ALA A 236 0.31 9.99 14.73
N ALA A 237 0.85 10.97 15.46
CA ALA A 237 0.90 10.95 16.91
C ALA A 237 -0.51 10.87 17.52
N PHE A 238 -1.42 11.77 17.11
CA PHE A 238 -2.81 11.81 17.60
C PHE A 238 -3.59 10.52 17.31
N VAL A 239 -3.43 9.94 16.12
CA VAL A 239 -4.12 8.70 15.73
C VAL A 239 -3.57 7.47 16.47
N LEU A 240 -2.25 7.40 16.69
CA LEU A 240 -1.64 6.31 17.44
C LEU A 240 -1.96 6.43 18.94
N ASP A 241 -1.99 7.64 19.49
CA ASP A 241 -2.41 7.90 20.86
C ASP A 241 -3.87 7.48 21.10
N TRP A 242 -4.79 7.85 20.19
CA TRP A 242 -6.18 7.38 20.19
C TRP A 242 -6.28 5.84 20.16
N ILE A 243 -5.48 5.17 19.35
CA ILE A 243 -5.46 3.70 19.30
C ILE A 243 -4.92 3.11 20.62
N SER A 244 -3.84 3.68 21.17
CA SER A 244 -3.21 3.17 22.39
C SER A 244 -4.10 3.32 23.63
N SER A 245 -4.85 4.41 23.73
CA SER A 245 -5.77 4.66 24.86
C SER A 245 -7.16 4.04 24.65
N GLY A 246 -7.46 3.57 23.43
CA GLY A 246 -8.71 2.89 23.09
C GLY A 246 -8.84 1.47 23.68
N PRO A 247 -9.93 0.75 23.35
CA PRO A 247 -10.15 -0.62 23.80
C PRO A 247 -9.01 -1.56 23.44
N GLY A 248 -8.81 -2.60 24.27
CA GLY A 248 -7.74 -3.58 24.06
C GLY A 248 -7.79 -4.22 22.66
N PRO A 249 -6.67 -4.69 22.08
CA PRO A 249 -6.66 -5.24 20.71
C PRO A 249 -7.63 -6.41 20.56
N LEU A 250 -7.66 -7.29 21.57
CA LEU A 250 -8.62 -8.38 21.70
C LEU A 250 -10.06 -7.88 21.95
N GLU A 251 -10.26 -6.92 22.85
CA GLU A 251 -11.58 -6.32 23.12
C GLU A 251 -12.19 -5.74 21.84
N ARG A 252 -11.38 -5.06 21.02
CA ARG A 252 -11.77 -4.47 19.74
C ARG A 252 -12.17 -5.52 18.70
N LEU A 253 -11.43 -6.63 18.61
CA LEU A 253 -11.80 -7.77 17.75
C LEU A 253 -13.14 -8.37 18.19
N VAL A 254 -13.29 -8.64 19.48
CA VAL A 254 -14.54 -9.13 20.08
C VAL A 254 -15.68 -8.15 19.79
N GLU A 255 -15.49 -6.85 20.03
CA GLU A 255 -16.50 -5.81 19.78
C GLU A 255 -16.94 -5.77 18.30
N VAL A 256 -16.00 -5.93 17.37
CA VAL A 256 -16.32 -5.99 15.92
C VAL A 256 -17.08 -7.27 15.57
N ALA A 257 -16.71 -8.41 16.16
CA ALA A 257 -17.37 -9.70 15.90
C ALA A 257 -18.77 -9.78 16.52
N THR A 258 -18.95 -9.36 17.77
CA THR A 258 -20.25 -9.29 18.45
C THR A 258 -21.17 -8.27 17.77
N ASN A 259 -20.66 -7.09 17.37
CA ASN A 259 -21.44 -6.13 16.58
C ASN A 259 -21.87 -6.70 15.22
N ARG A 260 -21.10 -7.62 14.59
CA ARG A 260 -21.54 -8.33 13.37
C ARG A 260 -22.64 -9.35 13.68
N ALA A 261 -22.50 -10.12 14.76
CA ALA A 261 -23.49 -11.09 15.24
C ALA A 261 -24.84 -10.40 15.57
N VAL A 262 -24.82 -9.34 16.38
CA VAL A 262 -25.99 -8.52 16.73
C VAL A 262 -26.64 -7.90 15.49
N LYS A 263 -25.86 -7.37 14.55
CA LYS A 263 -26.39 -6.88 13.26
C LYS A 263 -26.92 -8.00 12.36
N HIS A 264 -26.62 -9.27 12.62
CA HIS A 264 -27.20 -10.42 11.91
C HIS A 264 -28.52 -10.87 12.56
N SER A 265 -28.57 -10.97 13.89
CA SER A 265 -29.78 -11.31 14.63
C SER A 265 -30.89 -10.26 14.43
N GLN A 266 -30.57 -8.97 14.41
CA GLN A 266 -31.55 -7.90 14.14
C GLN A 266 -32.08 -7.87 12.68
N LYS A 267 -31.41 -8.54 11.72
CA LYS A 267 -31.86 -8.55 10.31
C LYS A 267 -33.11 -9.42 10.11
N THR A 268 -34.01 -8.95 9.25
CA THR A 268 -35.17 -9.73 8.78
C THR A 268 -34.73 -11.01 8.03
N ARG A 269 -35.58 -12.05 7.99
CA ARG A 269 -35.27 -13.33 7.31
C ARG A 269 -34.75 -13.17 5.88
N ARG A 270 -35.32 -12.24 5.09
CA ARG A 270 -34.85 -11.93 3.72
C ARG A 270 -33.46 -11.27 3.71
N ALA A 271 -33.18 -10.38 4.66
CA ALA A 271 -31.87 -9.75 4.81
C ALA A 271 -30.81 -10.76 5.31
N ARG A 272 -31.16 -11.68 6.22
CA ARG A 272 -30.30 -12.80 6.62
C ARG A 272 -30.00 -13.75 5.45
N GLN A 273 -31.00 -14.11 4.63
CA GLN A 273 -30.77 -14.92 3.42
C GLN A 273 -29.78 -14.26 2.45
N ARG A 274 -29.91 -12.94 2.20
CA ARG A 274 -28.95 -12.19 1.38
C ARG A 274 -27.57 -12.14 2.02
N ALA A 275 -27.48 -11.87 3.33
CA ALA A 275 -26.21 -11.87 4.05
C ALA A 275 -25.51 -13.23 4.05
N ASN A 276 -26.26 -14.33 4.15
CA ASN A 276 -25.72 -15.69 4.08
C ASN A 276 -25.29 -16.07 2.65
N ALA A 277 -25.96 -15.57 1.61
CA ALA A 277 -25.49 -15.70 0.23
C ALA A 277 -24.17 -14.95 0.02
N ILE A 278 -24.10 -13.70 0.49
CA ILE A 278 -22.87 -12.89 0.49
C ILE A 278 -21.75 -13.59 1.28
N ARG A 279 -22.00 -14.12 2.50
CA ARG A 279 -21.00 -14.85 3.29
C ARG A 279 -20.48 -16.10 2.54
N LYS A 280 -21.32 -16.79 1.77
CA LYS A 280 -20.88 -17.90 0.89
C LYS A 280 -20.01 -17.40 -0.26
N GLU A 281 -20.40 -16.31 -0.92
CA GLU A 281 -19.60 -15.67 -1.98
C GLU A 281 -18.24 -15.20 -1.43
N GLU A 282 -18.24 -14.51 -0.28
CA GLU A 282 -17.04 -14.07 0.46
C GLU A 282 -16.11 -15.24 0.79
N VAL A 283 -16.61 -16.35 1.35
CA VAL A 283 -15.81 -17.56 1.60
C VAL A 283 -15.21 -18.12 0.30
N THR A 284 -15.97 -18.18 -0.81
CA THR A 284 -15.40 -18.64 -2.08
C THR A 284 -14.38 -17.66 -2.69
N GLU A 285 -14.49 -16.36 -2.44
CA GLU A 285 -13.47 -15.39 -2.86
C GLU A 285 -12.25 -15.41 -1.93
N GLN A 286 -12.42 -15.65 -0.63
CA GLN A 286 -11.33 -15.90 0.31
C GLN A 286 -10.51 -17.12 -0.10
N GLN A 287 -11.15 -18.26 -0.38
CA GLN A 287 -10.48 -19.46 -0.91
C GLN A 287 -9.73 -19.15 -2.22
N LYS A 288 -10.33 -18.40 -3.16
CA LYS A 288 -9.63 -17.95 -4.39
C LYS A 288 -8.47 -17.00 -4.11
N LEU A 289 -8.49 -16.24 -3.02
CA LEU A 289 -7.37 -15.38 -2.61
C LEU A 289 -6.27 -16.22 -1.94
N GLU A 290 -6.61 -17.19 -1.10
CA GLU A 290 -5.65 -18.16 -0.54
C GLU A 290 -4.96 -18.97 -1.66
N ASP A 291 -5.73 -19.48 -2.62
CA ASP A 291 -5.23 -20.15 -3.83
C ASP A 291 -4.29 -19.27 -4.67
N ARG A 292 -4.46 -17.95 -4.65
CA ARG A 292 -3.58 -17.00 -5.36
C ARG A 292 -2.35 -16.62 -4.55
N ALA A 293 -2.49 -16.53 -3.23
CA ALA A 293 -1.40 -16.29 -2.29
C ALA A 293 -0.43 -17.48 -2.27
N SER A 294 -0.95 -18.70 -2.32
CA SER A 294 -0.15 -19.92 -2.36
C SER A 294 0.77 -20.01 -3.59
N TRP A 295 0.39 -19.40 -4.72
CA TRP A 295 1.27 -19.29 -5.92
C TRP A 295 2.61 -18.60 -5.65
N ALA A 296 2.70 -17.76 -4.61
CA ALA A 296 3.93 -17.06 -4.24
C ALA A 296 4.73 -17.78 -3.14
N LEU A 297 4.09 -18.64 -2.33
CA LEU A 297 4.67 -19.24 -1.12
C LEU A 297 5.06 -20.73 -1.30
N GLU A 298 4.21 -21.50 -1.97
CA GLU A 298 4.35 -22.97 -2.04
C GLU A 298 5.46 -23.41 -3.00
N VAL A 299 6.04 -24.58 -2.75
CA VAL A 299 6.89 -25.24 -3.75
C VAL A 299 6.00 -25.68 -4.89
N ARG A 300 6.24 -25.15 -6.09
CA ARG A 300 5.57 -25.64 -7.28
C ARG A 300 6.07 -27.04 -7.64
N GLU A 301 5.16 -28.00 -7.61
CA GLU A 301 5.36 -29.32 -8.23
C GLU A 301 5.70 -29.18 -9.71
N ARG A 302 6.76 -29.85 -10.17
CA ARG A 302 7.25 -29.75 -11.56
C ARG A 302 6.23 -30.21 -12.60
N GLU A 303 5.31 -31.10 -12.19
CA GLU A 303 4.25 -31.69 -13.01
C GLU A 303 3.11 -30.70 -13.27
N ASN A 304 2.87 -29.76 -12.35
CA ASN A 304 1.79 -28.79 -12.42
C ASN A 304 2.10 -27.65 -13.42
N ARG A 305 1.99 -27.95 -14.73
CA ARG A 305 2.14 -27.02 -15.87
C ARG A 305 0.99 -26.00 -16.05
N SER A 306 0.02 -25.99 -15.13
CA SER A 306 -1.15 -25.11 -15.11
C SER A 306 -0.87 -23.70 -14.56
N ARG A 307 0.12 -23.54 -13.67
CA ARG A 307 0.49 -22.31 -12.96
C ARG A 307 1.81 -21.75 -13.51
N LEU A 308 1.80 -20.57 -14.14
CA LEU A 308 3.02 -19.92 -14.66
C LEU A 308 3.94 -19.48 -13.50
N PRO A 309 5.26 -19.39 -13.71
CA PRO A 309 6.14 -18.80 -12.72
C PRO A 309 5.76 -17.33 -12.56
N LEU A 310 5.79 -16.82 -11.33
CA LEU A 310 5.59 -15.40 -11.09
C LEU A 310 6.73 -14.60 -11.74
N MET A 311 6.40 -13.42 -12.26
CA MET A 311 7.42 -12.54 -12.83
C MET A 311 8.41 -12.13 -11.75
N ARG A 312 9.71 -12.14 -12.06
CA ARG A 312 10.78 -11.78 -11.13
C ARG A 312 10.53 -10.43 -10.43
N ALA A 313 10.14 -9.40 -11.16
CA ALA A 313 9.79 -8.09 -10.61
C ALA A 313 8.62 -8.11 -9.60
N ALA A 314 7.68 -9.06 -9.71
CA ALA A 314 6.60 -9.23 -8.75
C ALA A 314 7.06 -9.99 -7.49
N LEU A 315 7.98 -10.94 -7.63
CA LEU A 315 8.65 -11.57 -6.48
C LEU A 315 9.56 -10.58 -5.75
N GLU A 316 10.26 -9.70 -6.46
CA GLU A 316 11.06 -8.61 -5.90
C GLU A 316 10.18 -7.59 -5.18
N GLN A 317 9.00 -7.25 -5.74
CA GLN A 317 8.00 -6.46 -5.01
C GLN A 317 7.53 -7.15 -3.73
N LEU A 318 7.21 -8.45 -3.76
CA LEU A 318 6.72 -9.20 -2.60
C LEU A 318 7.79 -9.42 -1.52
N SER A 319 9.03 -9.67 -1.93
CA SER A 319 10.20 -9.73 -1.05
C SER A 319 10.43 -8.39 -0.34
N MET A 320 10.30 -7.29 -1.07
CA MET A 320 10.32 -5.95 -0.49
C MET A 320 9.12 -5.63 0.42
N GLU A 321 7.91 -6.12 0.11
CA GLU A 321 6.70 -5.84 0.89
C GLU A 321 6.53 -6.73 2.13
N HIS A 322 7.11 -7.94 2.15
CA HIS A 322 6.90 -8.92 3.22
C HIS A 322 8.20 -9.51 3.79
N GLN A 323 9.33 -8.86 3.54
CA GLN A 323 10.68 -9.18 4.03
C GLN A 323 11.23 -10.58 3.69
N GLY A 324 10.48 -11.41 2.96
CA GLY A 324 10.91 -12.77 2.60
C GLY A 324 12.00 -12.82 1.52
N LEU A 325 12.83 -13.86 1.56
CA LEU A 325 13.87 -14.14 0.58
C LEU A 325 13.30 -14.76 -0.72
N ILE A 326 13.90 -14.42 -1.86
CA ILE A 326 13.52 -15.02 -3.15
C ILE A 326 14.43 -16.23 -3.43
N ALA A 327 13.86 -17.43 -3.33
CA ALA A 327 14.56 -18.68 -3.65
C ALA A 327 13.74 -19.50 -4.65
N ARG A 328 14.40 -19.99 -5.71
CA ARG A 328 13.81 -20.89 -6.73
C ARG A 328 12.52 -20.35 -7.40
N GLY A 329 12.37 -19.03 -7.52
CA GLY A 329 11.20 -18.40 -8.16
C GLY A 329 9.95 -18.31 -7.29
N ARG A 330 10.10 -18.37 -5.96
CA ARG A 330 9.06 -18.13 -4.96
C ARG A 330 9.58 -17.28 -3.80
N LEU A 331 8.69 -16.84 -2.94
CA LEU A 331 8.99 -16.19 -1.67
C LEU A 331 9.17 -17.27 -0.57
N VAL A 332 10.22 -17.13 0.23
CA VAL A 332 10.59 -17.99 1.37
C VAL A 332 10.80 -17.06 2.58
N GLU A 333 10.68 -17.56 3.81
CA GLU A 333 10.95 -16.79 5.05
C GLU A 333 10.13 -15.48 5.17
N ALA A 334 8.84 -15.51 4.79
CA ALA A 334 7.95 -14.37 4.98
C ALA A 334 7.31 -14.38 6.39
N GLU A 335 8.12 -14.13 7.42
CA GLU A 335 7.77 -14.24 8.85
C GLU A 335 6.41 -13.60 9.19
N ASN A 336 6.21 -12.32 8.89
CA ASN A 336 4.96 -11.59 9.17
C ASN A 336 3.70 -12.27 8.59
N ILE A 337 3.83 -12.99 7.46
CA ILE A 337 2.72 -13.73 6.85
C ILE A 337 2.42 -15.01 7.63
N HIS A 338 3.45 -15.68 8.16
CA HIS A 338 3.31 -16.88 8.99
C HIS A 338 2.73 -16.54 10.36
N GLU A 339 3.31 -15.56 11.07
CA GLU A 339 2.82 -15.02 12.34
C GLU A 339 1.33 -14.66 12.25
N LEU A 340 0.93 -13.88 11.24
CA LEU A 340 -0.47 -13.50 11.03
C LEU A 340 -1.37 -14.71 10.75
N ARG A 341 -0.84 -15.79 10.15
CA ARG A 341 -1.62 -17.03 9.95
C ARG A 341 -1.97 -17.66 11.28
N ASP A 342 -1.00 -17.71 12.18
CA ASP A 342 -1.08 -18.48 13.41
C ASP A 342 -1.85 -17.69 14.46
N ALA A 343 -1.63 -16.37 14.56
CA ALA A 343 -2.48 -15.46 15.33
C ALA A 343 -3.97 -15.45 14.86
N VAL A 344 -4.24 -15.63 13.55
CA VAL A 344 -5.62 -15.80 13.05
C VAL A 344 -6.22 -17.14 13.49
N LYS A 345 -5.47 -18.25 13.43
CA LYS A 345 -5.96 -19.55 13.94
C LYS A 345 -6.24 -19.51 15.44
N GLU A 346 -5.37 -18.88 16.22
CA GLU A 346 -5.56 -18.69 17.67
C GLU A 346 -6.81 -17.86 17.96
N TRP A 347 -7.01 -16.77 17.22
CA TRP A 347 -8.24 -15.98 17.29
C TRP A 347 -9.49 -16.81 16.94
N GLU A 348 -9.45 -17.61 15.88
CA GLU A 348 -10.56 -18.49 15.47
C GLU A 348 -10.82 -19.63 16.47
N ALA A 349 -9.79 -20.13 17.16
CA ALA A 349 -9.93 -21.13 18.22
C ALA A 349 -10.48 -20.54 19.53
N PHE A 350 -10.10 -19.30 19.84
CA PHE A 350 -10.59 -18.54 20.98
C PHE A 350 -12.05 -18.12 20.79
N TYR A 351 -12.37 -17.43 19.69
CA TYR A 351 -13.68 -16.84 19.44
C TYR A 351 -14.69 -17.87 18.92
N ASP A 352 -15.50 -18.42 19.83
CA ASP A 352 -16.62 -19.30 19.47
C ASP A 352 -17.79 -18.48 18.88
N ASP A 353 -18.21 -18.77 17.65
CA ASP A 353 -19.11 -17.93 16.83
C ASP A 353 -20.61 -18.03 17.25
N ASP A 354 -20.86 -18.26 18.54
CA ASP A 354 -22.15 -18.57 19.16
C ASP A 354 -23.05 -17.33 19.32
N ALA A 355 -23.41 -16.73 18.19
CA ALA A 355 -24.29 -15.56 18.07
C ALA A 355 -25.67 -15.71 18.73
N GLY A 356 -26.07 -16.94 19.10
CA GLY A 356 -27.30 -17.22 19.85
C GLY A 356 -27.21 -16.98 21.36
N LYS A 357 -26.00 -16.88 21.93
CA LYS A 357 -25.77 -16.64 23.38
C LYS A 357 -25.74 -15.15 23.76
N ILE A 358 -25.59 -14.25 22.79
CA ILE A 358 -25.43 -12.81 23.03
C ILE A 358 -26.80 -12.15 23.23
N ASP A 359 -27.06 -11.61 24.42
CA ASP A 359 -28.18 -10.69 24.62
C ASP A 359 -27.92 -9.38 23.84
N VAL A 360 -28.72 -9.21 22.79
CA VAL A 360 -28.71 -8.05 21.89
C VAL A 360 -29.03 -6.74 22.60
N GLU A 361 -29.92 -6.77 23.60
CA GLU A 361 -30.40 -5.57 24.30
C GLU A 361 -29.40 -5.15 25.37
N ALA A 362 -28.91 -6.09 26.19
CA ALA A 362 -27.81 -5.81 27.13
C ALA A 362 -26.54 -5.32 26.38
N TRP A 363 -26.15 -5.96 25.27
CA TRP A 363 -25.03 -5.48 24.44
C TRP A 363 -25.24 -4.05 23.92
N SER A 364 -26.47 -3.72 23.50
CA SER A 364 -26.81 -2.37 23.02
C SER A 364 -26.77 -1.34 24.15
N ARG A 365 -27.22 -1.69 25.36
CA ARG A 365 -27.13 -0.85 26.57
C ARG A 365 -25.67 -0.61 26.98
N ARG A 366 -24.85 -1.66 27.04
CA ARG A 366 -23.39 -1.57 27.27
C ARG A 366 -22.74 -0.59 26.29
N GLN A 367 -22.99 -0.77 25.00
CA GLN A 367 -22.45 0.09 23.94
C GLN A 367 -22.94 1.54 24.02
N TYR A 368 -24.15 1.80 24.51
CA TYR A 368 -24.64 3.15 24.75
C TYR A 368 -23.97 3.78 25.97
N ALA A 369 -23.85 3.06 27.09
CA ALA A 369 -23.18 3.53 28.30
C ALA A 369 -21.72 3.92 28.05
N LEU A 370 -20.96 3.07 27.34
CA LEU A 370 -19.58 3.36 26.96
C LEU A 370 -19.49 4.65 26.13
N ARG A 371 -20.33 4.81 25.09
CA ARG A 371 -20.32 6.03 24.25
C ARG A 371 -20.77 7.30 24.98
N GLN A 372 -21.59 7.18 26.02
CA GLN A 372 -21.96 8.32 26.86
C GLN A 372 -20.79 8.74 27.75
N ALA A 373 -20.08 7.79 28.36
CA ALA A 373 -18.87 8.05 29.13
C ALA A 373 -17.75 8.64 28.26
N GLU A 374 -17.51 8.08 27.07
CA GLU A 374 -16.55 8.60 26.09
C GLU A 374 -16.87 10.05 25.70
N ARG A 375 -18.14 10.40 25.50
CA ARG A 375 -18.55 11.79 25.17
C ARG A 375 -18.33 12.76 26.31
N ARG A 376 -18.76 12.40 27.53
CA ARG A 376 -18.59 13.26 28.71
C ARG A 376 -17.11 13.53 28.99
N ALA A 377 -16.26 12.51 28.93
CA ALA A 377 -14.82 12.69 29.11
C ALA A 377 -14.16 13.57 28.03
N ILE A 378 -14.69 13.58 26.79
CA ILE A 378 -14.27 14.53 25.75
C ILE A 378 -14.75 15.95 26.08
N GLU A 379 -16.01 16.10 26.45
CA GLU A 379 -16.62 17.40 26.80
C GLU A 379 -15.89 18.03 28.01
N GLU A 380 -15.72 17.28 29.11
CA GLU A 380 -14.99 17.67 30.33
C GLU A 380 -13.51 18.01 30.05
N TRP A 381 -12.85 17.33 29.10
CA TRP A 381 -11.47 17.70 28.72
C TRP A 381 -11.42 19.07 28.05
N PHE A 382 -12.30 19.30 27.07
CA PHE A 382 -12.32 20.53 26.27
C PHE A 382 -12.93 21.74 27.00
N GLU A 383 -13.60 21.54 28.15
CA GLU A 383 -13.92 22.63 29.08
C GLU A 383 -12.68 23.17 29.83
N LEU A 384 -11.62 22.36 29.96
CA LEU A 384 -10.40 22.69 30.70
C LEU A 384 -9.18 22.95 29.80
N HIS A 385 -9.16 22.42 28.58
CA HIS A 385 -8.02 22.48 27.67
C HIS A 385 -8.42 22.76 26.22
N ASP A 386 -7.76 23.71 25.56
CA ASP A 386 -7.97 24.02 24.14
C ASP A 386 -7.38 22.97 23.17
N VAL A 387 -6.56 22.05 23.67
CA VAL A 387 -5.70 21.16 22.87
C VAL A 387 -5.93 19.69 23.28
N PRO A 388 -6.01 18.73 22.32
CA PRO A 388 -6.27 17.32 22.63
C PRO A 388 -5.13 16.58 23.35
N MET A 389 -3.93 17.15 23.37
CA MET A 389 -2.77 16.66 24.14
C MET A 389 -2.16 17.86 24.88
N SER A 390 -1.91 17.70 26.16
CA SER A 390 -1.25 18.69 27.03
C SER A 390 -0.09 18.03 27.79
N GLU A 391 0.73 18.81 28.49
CA GLU A 391 1.77 18.26 29.37
C GLU A 391 1.18 17.38 30.50
N HIS A 392 -0.09 17.56 30.83
CA HIS A 392 -0.80 16.82 31.88
C HIS A 392 -1.43 15.51 31.37
N GLY A 393 -1.53 15.29 30.05
CA GLY A 393 -2.04 14.04 29.49
C GLY A 393 -2.66 14.18 28.10
N SER A 394 -3.50 13.22 27.74
CA SER A 394 -4.27 13.20 26.49
C SER A 394 -5.76 13.03 26.79
N VAL A 395 -6.61 13.68 25.97
CA VAL A 395 -8.06 13.40 25.89
C VAL A 395 -8.31 11.90 25.93
N TRP A 396 -7.56 11.15 25.11
CA TRP A 396 -7.84 9.75 24.87
C TRP A 396 -7.55 8.88 26.09
N LYS A 397 -6.59 9.27 26.94
CA LYS A 397 -6.33 8.60 28.21
C LYS A 397 -7.52 8.75 29.17
N ASN A 398 -8.01 9.98 29.35
CA ASN A 398 -9.19 10.24 30.19
C ASN A 398 -10.43 9.54 29.65
N VAL A 399 -10.62 9.53 28.32
CA VAL A 399 -11.69 8.78 27.63
C VAL A 399 -11.56 7.27 27.86
N GLY A 400 -10.34 6.72 27.83
CA GLY A 400 -10.06 5.32 28.13
C GLY A 400 -10.37 4.95 29.58
N GLU A 401 -9.97 5.79 30.53
CA GLU A 401 -10.28 5.63 31.96
C GLU A 401 -11.80 5.71 32.23
N ALA A 402 -12.49 6.70 31.66
CA ALA A 402 -13.94 6.85 31.77
C ALA A 402 -14.70 5.67 31.12
N ARG A 403 -14.23 5.18 29.95
CA ARG A 403 -14.75 3.96 29.30
C ARG A 403 -14.59 2.74 30.20
N GLN A 404 -13.42 2.56 30.83
CA GLN A 404 -13.17 1.44 31.74
C GLN A 404 -14.00 1.53 33.03
N GLY A 405 -14.19 2.73 33.59
CA GLY A 405 -15.07 2.97 34.73
C GLY A 405 -16.53 2.61 34.41
N ALA A 406 -17.06 3.16 33.31
CA ALA A 406 -18.41 2.86 32.83
C ALA A 406 -18.61 1.38 32.48
N LEU A 407 -17.55 0.69 32.02
CA LEU A 407 -17.61 -0.75 31.79
C LEU A 407 -17.76 -1.54 33.10
N LYS A 408 -16.94 -1.22 34.11
CA LYS A 408 -17.01 -1.88 35.44
C LYS A 408 -18.38 -1.65 36.09
N GLU A 409 -18.84 -0.39 36.12
CA GLU A 409 -20.18 -0.04 36.63
C GLU A 409 -21.30 -0.80 35.91
N PHE A 410 -21.16 -1.03 34.61
CA PHE A 410 -22.15 -1.78 33.85
C PHE A 410 -22.12 -3.27 34.20
N GLU A 411 -20.93 -3.88 34.26
CA GLU A 411 -20.76 -5.29 34.59
C GLU A 411 -21.14 -5.61 36.05
N GLU A 412 -21.01 -4.65 36.97
CA GLU A 412 -21.54 -4.73 38.34
C GLU A 412 -23.08 -4.71 38.39
N LYS A 413 -23.75 -3.98 37.49
CA LYS A 413 -25.21 -3.77 37.48
C LYS A 413 -25.97 -4.84 36.70
N GLU A 414 -25.48 -5.22 35.51
CA GLU A 414 -26.14 -6.20 34.61
C GLU A 414 -25.41 -7.54 34.52
N GLY A 415 -24.24 -7.68 35.16
CA GLY A 415 -23.38 -8.85 35.03
C GLY A 415 -22.52 -8.84 33.77
N LYS A 416 -21.66 -9.86 33.63
CA LYS A 416 -20.85 -10.07 32.43
C LYS A 416 -21.72 -10.54 31.25
N ILE A 417 -21.94 -9.66 30.27
CA ILE A 417 -22.65 -10.01 29.01
C ILE A 417 -21.84 -10.99 28.16
N LEU A 418 -20.50 -10.83 28.15
CA LEU A 418 -19.62 -11.73 27.44
C LEU A 418 -19.30 -12.91 28.36
N PRO A 419 -19.39 -14.17 27.89
CA PRO A 419 -18.90 -15.30 28.66
C PRO A 419 -17.41 -15.10 28.91
N ASP A 420 -16.97 -15.29 30.16
CA ASP A 420 -15.55 -15.57 30.41
C ASP A 420 -15.21 -16.84 29.64
N ASN A 421 -14.30 -16.71 28.67
CA ASN A 421 -13.84 -17.83 27.89
C ASN A 421 -12.80 -18.55 28.74
N ASP A 422 -13.09 -19.77 29.22
CA ASP A 422 -12.13 -20.58 29.99
C ASP A 422 -10.86 -20.90 29.17
N LYS A 423 -10.95 -20.78 27.84
CA LYS A 423 -9.81 -20.74 26.92
C LYS A 423 -8.99 -19.48 27.22
N GLY A 424 -7.75 -19.66 27.70
CA GLY A 424 -6.82 -18.56 27.98
C GLY A 424 -6.71 -17.56 26.82
N LYS A 425 -6.48 -16.28 27.16
CA LYS A 425 -6.27 -15.23 26.15
C LYS A 425 -5.06 -15.59 25.26
N PRO A 426 -5.09 -15.31 23.95
CA PRO A 426 -3.90 -15.47 23.10
C PRO A 426 -2.75 -14.58 23.57
N ASP A 427 -1.50 -15.05 23.47
CA ASP A 427 -0.31 -14.34 23.97
C ASP A 427 -0.13 -12.94 23.34
N TRP A 428 -0.52 -12.79 22.07
CA TRP A 428 -0.46 -11.52 21.36
C TRP A 428 -1.57 -10.53 21.76
N ALA A 429 -2.57 -10.92 22.55
CA ALA A 429 -3.74 -10.10 22.89
C ALA A 429 -3.39 -8.77 23.60
N GLU A 430 -2.25 -8.73 24.29
CA GLU A 430 -1.76 -7.57 25.04
C GLU A 430 -0.66 -6.81 24.27
N SER A 431 -0.14 -7.38 23.17
CA SER A 431 0.89 -6.75 22.34
C SER A 431 0.32 -5.54 21.57
N ARG A 432 0.89 -4.37 21.84
CA ARG A 432 0.50 -3.07 21.26
C ARG A 432 1.68 -2.27 20.69
N GLU A 433 2.86 -2.88 20.60
CA GLU A 433 4.05 -2.21 20.08
C GLU A 433 3.86 -1.84 18.60
N VAL A 434 3.88 -0.54 18.29
CA VAL A 434 3.79 -0.02 16.93
C VAL A 434 5.15 0.54 16.54
N LYS A 435 5.76 -0.01 15.49
CA LYS A 435 7.09 0.40 15.02
C LYS A 435 6.97 1.49 13.98
N MET A 436 7.63 2.63 14.20
CA MET A 436 7.56 3.79 13.31
C MET A 436 8.95 4.16 12.79
N TYR A 437 9.13 4.05 11.47
CA TYR A 437 10.41 4.33 10.80
C TYR A 437 10.39 5.67 10.09
N TRP A 438 11.41 6.50 10.34
CA TRP A 438 11.51 7.87 9.85
C TRP A 438 12.55 8.07 8.76
N ALA A 439 12.21 8.77 7.68
CA ALA A 439 13.20 9.18 6.67
C ALA A 439 14.21 10.21 7.26
N ASP A 440 13.73 11.08 8.15
CA ASP A 440 14.52 12.00 8.98
C ASP A 440 13.98 11.91 10.41
N LEU A 441 14.83 11.56 11.38
CA LEU A 441 14.42 11.42 12.79
C LEU A 441 13.95 12.75 13.39
N ASN A 442 14.42 13.88 12.88
CA ASN A 442 13.98 15.20 13.33
C ASN A 442 12.51 15.45 12.98
N ASP A 443 11.96 14.77 11.96
CA ASP A 443 10.54 14.91 11.62
C ASP A 443 9.64 14.36 12.74
N GLY A 444 10.12 13.43 13.57
CA GLY A 444 9.39 12.93 14.74
C GLY A 444 9.16 13.99 15.83
N LEU A 445 9.92 15.09 15.82
CA LEU A 445 9.80 16.20 16.76
C LEU A 445 8.67 17.18 16.41
N PHE A 446 7.99 17.01 15.28
CA PHE A 446 6.81 17.83 14.93
C PHE A 446 5.55 17.47 15.74
N ALA A 447 5.55 16.35 16.45
CA ALA A 447 4.53 16.02 17.43
C ALA A 447 5.01 16.41 18.83
N ALA A 448 4.12 17.02 19.64
CA ALA A 448 4.43 17.43 21.01
C ALA A 448 4.74 16.24 21.93
N SER A 449 4.07 15.10 21.71
CA SER A 449 4.24 13.87 22.47
C SER A 449 3.87 12.65 21.61
N TRP A 450 4.34 11.47 22.01
CA TRP A 450 4.02 10.18 21.42
C TRP A 450 3.56 9.21 22.52
N PRO A 451 2.64 8.28 22.23
CA PRO A 451 2.27 7.24 23.20
C PRO A 451 3.43 6.26 23.40
N GLN A 452 3.58 5.75 24.62
CA GLN A 452 4.68 4.86 25.03
C GLN A 452 4.74 3.54 24.23
N THR A 453 3.66 3.17 23.55
CA THR A 453 3.59 1.98 22.70
C THR A 453 4.26 2.14 21.33
N VAL A 454 4.71 3.35 20.97
CA VAL A 454 5.34 3.63 19.68
C VAL A 454 6.86 3.59 19.80
N VAL A 455 7.49 2.65 19.08
CA VAL A 455 8.94 2.51 19.00
C VAL A 455 9.43 3.20 17.73
N HIS A 456 10.22 4.27 17.89
CA HIS A 456 10.79 5.00 16.77
C HIS A 456 12.09 4.36 16.26
N SER A 457 12.31 4.42 14.95
CA SER A 457 13.52 3.92 14.30
C SER A 457 13.84 4.72 13.04
N ARG A 458 15.06 4.58 12.52
CA ARG A 458 15.44 5.20 11.25
C ARG A 458 15.01 4.32 10.08
N LEU A 459 14.37 4.92 9.08
CA LEU A 459 14.04 4.26 7.82
C LEU A 459 15.32 4.02 7.01
N ALA A 460 15.50 2.82 6.46
CA ALA A 460 16.74 2.49 5.78
C ALA A 460 16.92 3.39 4.52
N PRO A 461 18.14 3.89 4.27
CA PRO A 461 18.38 4.85 3.21
C PRO A 461 18.06 4.26 1.82
N PHE A 462 17.39 5.08 1.03
CA PHE A 462 16.92 4.71 -0.29
C PHE A 462 18.15 4.59 -1.18
N ASN A 463 18.28 3.42 -1.83
CA ASN A 463 19.33 2.99 -2.79
C ASN A 463 20.38 1.96 -2.31
N VAL A 464 20.36 1.47 -1.06
CA VAL A 464 21.23 0.32 -0.66
C VAL A 464 20.62 -1.04 -1.04
N ALA A 465 20.08 -1.10 -2.25
CA ALA A 465 19.85 -2.34 -3.01
C ALA A 465 20.66 -2.31 -4.32
N ARG A 466 21.81 -1.60 -4.34
CA ARG A 466 22.94 -2.07 -5.13
C ARG A 466 23.26 -3.45 -4.57
N GLY A 467 22.96 -4.49 -5.33
CA GLY A 467 23.13 -5.86 -4.85
C GLY A 467 24.55 -6.03 -4.34
N GLN A 468 24.72 -6.54 -3.13
CA GLN A 468 26.01 -7.07 -2.72
C GLN A 468 26.47 -8.01 -3.84
N PRO A 469 27.70 -7.87 -4.37
CA PRO A 469 28.24 -8.89 -5.24
C PRO A 469 28.18 -10.19 -4.43
N ARG A 470 27.35 -11.14 -4.87
CA ARG A 470 27.24 -12.43 -4.20
C ARG A 470 28.61 -13.07 -4.24
N GLN A 471 29.34 -13.02 -3.13
CA GLN A 471 30.42 -13.97 -2.92
C GLN A 471 29.80 -15.37 -3.09
N PRO A 472 30.33 -16.23 -3.96
CA PRO A 472 29.78 -17.55 -4.20
C PRO A 472 30.06 -18.47 -3.00
N GLN A 473 29.32 -18.27 -1.91
CA GLN A 473 29.33 -19.15 -0.75
C GLN A 473 28.53 -20.42 -1.09
N GLY A 474 29.25 -21.41 -1.59
CA GLY A 474 28.75 -22.74 -1.91
C GLY A 474 29.80 -23.53 -2.69
N LEU A 475 29.86 -24.84 -2.47
CA LEU A 475 30.90 -25.76 -3.00
C LEU A 475 31.13 -25.71 -4.52
N ALA A 476 30.20 -25.17 -5.30
CA ALA A 476 30.41 -24.89 -6.73
C ALA A 476 31.52 -23.86 -7.00
N GLY A 477 31.83 -22.96 -6.05
CA GLY A 477 32.89 -21.96 -6.18
C GLY A 477 34.32 -22.52 -6.07
N ALA A 478 34.48 -23.75 -5.56
CA ALA A 478 35.76 -24.47 -5.61
C ALA A 478 35.94 -25.19 -6.96
N VAL A 479 34.91 -25.93 -7.40
CA VAL A 479 34.93 -26.70 -8.66
C VAL A 479 35.06 -25.80 -9.89
N LEU A 480 34.48 -24.58 -9.87
CA LEU A 480 34.66 -23.61 -10.97
C LEU A 480 36.03 -22.89 -10.95
N LYS A 481 36.89 -23.17 -9.97
CA LYS A 481 38.25 -22.63 -9.89
C LYS A 481 39.31 -23.63 -10.37
N GLU A 482 38.99 -24.93 -10.39
CA GLU A 482 39.83 -26.00 -10.98
C GLU A 482 39.53 -26.25 -12.48
N LEU A 483 38.48 -25.63 -13.03
CA LEU A 483 38.10 -25.70 -14.45
C LEU A 483 38.38 -24.38 -15.20
N LYS A 484 39.34 -23.59 -14.72
CA LYS A 484 39.81 -22.35 -15.37
C LYS A 484 41.24 -22.42 -15.90
N ASP A 485 41.89 -23.58 -15.80
CA ASP A 485 43.21 -23.87 -16.37
C ASP A 485 43.10 -24.65 -17.70
N SER A 486 42.00 -24.46 -18.44
CA SER A 486 41.78 -25.00 -19.78
C SER A 486 41.01 -23.99 -20.64
N ASP A 487 41.64 -23.51 -21.70
CA ASP A 487 41.23 -22.35 -22.50
C ASP A 487 40.04 -22.59 -23.47
N GLU A 488 39.67 -21.53 -24.20
CA GLU A 488 38.82 -21.48 -25.42
C GLU A 488 37.29 -21.60 -25.28
N ILE A 489 36.63 -20.49 -24.90
CA ILE A 489 35.34 -20.03 -25.49
C ILE A 489 35.37 -18.49 -25.60
N ASP A 490 35.03 -17.94 -26.77
CA ASP A 490 35.04 -16.49 -27.04
C ASP A 490 33.92 -15.68 -26.35
N ASP A 491 34.31 -14.70 -25.54
CA ASP A 491 33.44 -13.66 -24.99
C ASP A 491 33.41 -12.41 -25.90
N ALA A 492 32.57 -12.41 -26.96
CA ALA A 492 32.46 -11.26 -27.88
C ALA A 492 31.04 -10.73 -28.15
N GLU A 493 29.96 -11.51 -27.97
CA GLU A 493 28.58 -11.05 -28.27
C GLU A 493 27.63 -10.97 -27.05
N THR A 494 28.05 -11.39 -25.85
CA THR A 494 27.13 -11.55 -24.71
C THR A 494 26.95 -10.29 -23.85
N GLU A 495 27.77 -9.25 -24.00
CA GLU A 495 27.77 -8.10 -23.08
C GLU A 495 26.80 -6.96 -23.47
N GLN A 496 26.47 -6.78 -24.76
CA GLN A 496 25.65 -5.63 -25.20
C GLN A 496 24.14 -5.75 -24.93
N THR A 497 23.65 -6.86 -24.36
CA THR A 497 22.21 -7.04 -24.03
C THR A 497 21.91 -7.17 -22.53
N ARG A 498 22.83 -6.75 -21.65
CA ARG A 498 22.58 -6.59 -20.20
C ARG A 498 22.49 -5.13 -19.73
N GLN A 499 21.97 -4.25 -20.57
CA GLN A 499 21.30 -3.05 -20.05
C GLN A 499 19.93 -3.44 -19.48
N ASP A 500 19.93 -3.91 -18.22
CA ASP A 500 18.72 -4.15 -17.44
C ASP A 500 17.87 -2.88 -17.43
N THR A 501 16.81 -2.88 -18.23
CA THR A 501 15.98 -1.71 -18.42
C THR A 501 15.11 -1.54 -17.18
N ILE A 502 15.53 -0.68 -16.25
CA ILE A 502 14.80 -0.35 -15.02
C ILE A 502 13.49 0.39 -15.39
N LEU A 503 12.50 -0.37 -15.82
CA LEU A 503 11.19 0.08 -16.30
C LEU A 503 10.09 -0.04 -15.23
N SER A 504 10.46 -0.22 -13.96
CA SER A 504 9.56 -0.02 -12.81
C SER A 504 9.66 1.42 -12.32
N LYS A 505 8.72 2.27 -12.74
CA LYS A 505 8.53 3.64 -12.21
C LYS A 505 7.86 3.61 -10.83
N SER A 506 8.51 2.98 -9.86
CA SER A 506 8.02 2.83 -8.49
C SER A 506 9.06 3.32 -7.48
N VAL A 507 8.61 4.19 -6.56
CA VAL A 507 9.35 4.56 -5.36
C VAL A 507 9.16 3.43 -4.34
N HIS A 508 10.21 2.98 -3.67
CA HIS A 508 10.21 1.77 -2.83
C HIS A 508 10.83 2.03 -1.45
N VAL A 509 10.11 1.71 -0.38
CA VAL A 509 10.49 2.03 1.02
C VAL A 509 11.11 0.84 1.77
N ILE A 510 12.44 0.78 1.92
CA ILE A 510 13.09 -0.26 2.75
C ILE A 510 12.87 0.06 4.23
N GLY A 511 12.00 -0.71 4.90
CA GLY A 511 12.03 -0.82 6.36
C GLY A 511 13.18 -1.74 6.75
N GLY A 512 14.01 -1.31 7.71
CA GLY A 512 15.15 -2.11 8.18
C GLY A 512 14.71 -3.27 9.07
N ARG A 513 15.47 -4.36 9.05
CA ARG A 513 15.32 -5.47 9.99
C ARG A 513 15.96 -5.13 11.33
N LEU A 514 15.56 -5.84 12.40
CA LEU A 514 16.20 -5.74 13.72
C LEU A 514 17.69 -6.16 13.69
N ASP A 515 18.06 -7.01 12.72
CA ASP A 515 19.39 -7.61 12.58
C ASP A 515 20.24 -7.01 11.46
N ASP A 516 19.79 -5.91 10.83
CA ASP A 516 20.62 -5.16 9.88
C ASP A 516 21.87 -4.68 10.64
N SER A 517 23.00 -5.36 10.41
CA SER A 517 24.21 -5.32 11.24
C SER A 517 25.04 -4.03 11.06
N TRP A 518 24.34 -2.91 10.99
CA TRP A 518 24.82 -1.57 10.66
C TRP A 518 25.02 -0.68 11.91
N MET A 519 24.59 -1.16 13.08
CA MET A 519 24.99 -0.65 14.39
C MET A 519 25.28 -1.82 15.34
N PRO A 520 26.50 -1.94 15.89
CA PRO A 520 26.76 -2.83 17.02
C PRO A 520 25.85 -2.47 18.21
N PRO A 521 25.37 -3.44 19.00
CA PRO A 521 24.52 -3.18 20.17
C PRO A 521 25.20 -2.27 21.21
N GLU A 522 26.54 -2.22 21.19
CA GLU A 522 27.39 -1.30 21.99
C GLU A 522 27.09 0.19 21.77
N PHE A 523 26.52 0.58 20.62
CA PHE A 523 26.15 1.97 20.33
C PHE A 523 24.71 2.33 20.72
N ALA A 524 23.86 1.35 21.05
CA ALA A 524 22.49 1.61 21.52
C ALA A 524 22.45 1.96 23.03
N SER A 525 23.52 1.67 23.78
CA SER A 525 23.60 1.88 25.24
C SER A 525 24.94 2.52 25.63
N GLY A 526 25.07 3.83 25.41
CA GLY A 526 26.39 4.50 25.44
C GLY A 526 26.43 5.96 25.89
N VAL A 527 25.88 6.31 27.06
CA VAL A 527 26.39 7.49 27.79
C VAL A 527 27.76 7.13 28.36
N LYS A 528 28.83 7.49 27.65
CA LYS A 528 30.20 7.51 28.16
C LYS A 528 30.82 8.89 27.89
N GLN A 529 31.52 9.40 28.90
CA GLN A 529 32.26 10.66 28.83
C GLN A 529 33.36 10.57 27.74
N PRO A 530 33.72 11.69 27.08
CA PRO A 530 34.65 11.66 25.95
C PRO A 530 36.06 11.25 26.39
N ALA A 531 36.58 10.18 25.80
CA ALA A 531 37.98 9.77 25.92
C ALA A 531 38.87 10.45 24.87
N THR A 532 40.14 10.63 25.21
CA THR A 532 41.08 11.51 24.51
C THR A 532 41.57 10.96 23.16
N LEU A 533 41.75 11.84 22.17
CA LEU A 533 42.28 11.52 20.84
C LEU A 533 43.76 11.10 20.87
N GLN A 534 44.13 10.17 20.00
CA GLN A 534 45.51 9.96 19.51
C GLN A 534 45.51 9.77 17.98
N PRO A 535 46.59 10.14 17.26
CA PRO A 535 46.61 10.23 15.80
C PRO A 535 46.94 8.91 15.07
N ARG A 536 46.65 8.90 13.77
CA ARG A 536 46.74 7.76 12.84
C ARG A 536 47.89 7.95 11.83
N GLN A 537 48.46 6.86 11.31
CA GLN A 537 49.40 6.84 10.17
C GLN A 537 48.79 6.14 8.92
N PRO A 538 49.26 6.42 7.69
CA PRO A 538 48.84 5.81 6.41
C PRO A 538 49.84 4.69 5.95
N ASP A 539 50.06 4.23 4.70
CA ASP A 539 49.71 4.70 3.32
C ASP A 539 49.81 3.57 2.24
N SER A 540 49.82 3.93 0.94
CA SER A 540 50.13 3.15 -0.31
C SER A 540 49.02 2.23 -0.89
N GLU A 541 48.59 2.30 -2.17
CA GLU A 541 49.24 2.46 -3.52
C GLU A 541 50.01 1.20 -3.97
N ASP A 542 50.05 0.72 -5.23
CA ASP A 542 49.28 0.88 -6.50
C ASP A 542 49.78 -0.21 -7.49
N GLN A 543 49.09 -0.50 -8.64
CA GLN A 543 49.68 -0.71 -10.00
C GLN A 543 48.72 -1.29 -11.08
N GLU A 544 49.06 -1.03 -12.35
CA GLU A 544 48.26 -1.20 -13.58
C GLU A 544 48.84 -2.26 -14.58
N ASP A 545 48.36 -2.22 -15.85
CA ASP A 545 48.91 -2.80 -17.10
C ASP A 545 48.68 -4.30 -17.45
N SER A 546 48.61 -4.74 -18.73
CA SER A 546 48.23 -4.11 -20.03
C SER A 546 47.99 -5.22 -21.11
N TYR A 547 47.77 -4.87 -22.40
CA TYR A 547 47.16 -5.73 -23.46
C TYR A 547 48.11 -6.40 -24.48
N ALA A 548 47.65 -7.47 -25.16
CA ALA A 548 48.07 -7.88 -26.53
C ALA A 548 47.02 -8.78 -27.26
N TYR A 549 47.12 -8.89 -28.60
CA TYR A 549 46.21 -9.53 -29.58
C TYR A 549 46.77 -10.87 -30.14
N ASP A 550 45.94 -11.80 -30.70
CA ASP A 550 45.83 -12.07 -32.17
C ASP A 550 44.76 -13.15 -32.58
N GLN A 551 44.75 -13.57 -33.86
CA GLN A 551 43.66 -14.08 -34.74
C GLN A 551 43.27 -15.60 -34.83
N ASP A 552 42.01 -15.81 -35.30
CA ASP A 552 41.54 -16.68 -36.43
C ASP A 552 40.95 -18.14 -36.32
N GLN A 553 39.75 -18.27 -36.94
CA GLN A 553 39.25 -19.31 -37.88
C GLN A 553 38.34 -20.53 -37.52
N GLU A 554 37.12 -20.47 -38.10
CA GLU A 554 36.36 -21.49 -38.88
C GLU A 554 35.57 -22.71 -38.28
N ARG A 555 34.24 -22.67 -38.54
CA ARG A 555 33.31 -23.74 -39.04
C ARG A 555 32.83 -24.91 -38.15
N GLY A 556 31.51 -25.21 -38.21
CA GLY A 556 31.01 -26.58 -38.05
C GLY A 556 29.49 -26.77 -37.80
N GLN A 557 28.70 -27.06 -38.85
CA GLN A 557 27.23 -27.22 -38.87
C GLN A 557 26.66 -28.53 -38.27
N GLY A 558 25.35 -28.56 -37.97
CA GLY A 558 24.48 -29.77 -38.04
C GLY A 558 23.47 -29.91 -36.87
N THR A 559 22.15 -29.65 -37.00
CA THR A 559 21.04 -30.45 -37.62
C THR A 559 20.76 -31.82 -36.95
N ALA A 560 19.53 -32.34 -36.78
CA ALA A 560 18.14 -31.83 -36.86
C ALA A 560 17.16 -32.94 -36.36
N ALA A 561 15.83 -32.76 -36.57
CA ALA A 561 14.75 -33.80 -36.58
C ALA A 561 14.33 -34.48 -35.24
N GLU A 562 13.11 -34.97 -34.97
CA GLU A 562 11.71 -34.97 -35.52
C GLU A 562 10.85 -35.88 -34.58
N ASP A 563 9.51 -36.03 -34.72
CA ASP A 563 8.46 -35.24 -33.99
C ASP A 563 7.69 -36.04 -32.88
N ILE A 564 6.63 -36.87 -33.04
CA ILE A 564 5.53 -37.01 -34.04
C ILE A 564 4.24 -37.61 -33.39
N ALA A 565 3.03 -37.13 -33.77
CA ALA A 565 1.67 -37.76 -33.66
C ALA A 565 1.08 -38.26 -32.29
N ALA A 566 -0.24 -38.45 -32.07
CA ALA A 566 -1.51 -37.89 -32.59
C ALA A 566 -2.75 -38.44 -31.79
N VAL A 567 -4.00 -38.07 -32.17
CA VAL A 567 -5.31 -38.78 -31.92
C VAL A 567 -5.94 -38.69 -30.50
N ARG A 568 -7.28 -38.58 -30.23
CA ARG A 568 -8.50 -38.05 -30.93
C ARG A 568 -9.76 -38.19 -29.99
N GLU A 569 -10.81 -37.35 -30.16
CA GLU A 569 -12.29 -37.64 -29.92
C GLU A 569 -12.82 -38.12 -28.51
N ASP A 570 -14.08 -37.89 -28.06
CA ASP A 570 -15.16 -36.96 -28.45
C ASP A 570 -16.30 -36.78 -27.37
N LEU A 571 -17.15 -35.75 -27.57
CA LEU A 571 -18.61 -35.61 -27.25
C LEU A 571 -19.25 -35.57 -25.82
N ASP A 572 -19.72 -34.36 -25.47
CA ASP A 572 -21.10 -33.91 -25.14
C ASP A 572 -22.11 -34.62 -24.17
N ARG A 573 -22.73 -33.78 -23.30
CA ARG A 573 -24.21 -33.61 -23.17
C ARG A 573 -24.66 -32.38 -22.32
N SER A 574 -25.48 -31.51 -22.94
CA SER A 574 -26.60 -30.66 -22.44
C SER A 574 -26.59 -30.10 -20.99
N SER A 575 -26.53 -28.77 -20.73
CA SER A 575 -27.61 -27.74 -20.74
C SER A 575 -28.66 -27.87 -19.59
N SER A 576 -29.16 -26.81 -18.94
CA SER A 576 -29.78 -25.58 -19.47
C SER A 576 -29.75 -24.40 -18.46
N GLY A 577 -30.10 -23.17 -18.89
CA GLY A 577 -29.86 -21.94 -18.12
C GLY A 577 -31.07 -21.02 -17.87
N ILE A 578 -30.96 -20.18 -16.84
CA ILE A 578 -32.03 -19.29 -16.35
C ILE A 578 -31.78 -17.85 -16.83
N TRP A 579 -32.53 -17.38 -17.84
CA TRP A 579 -32.59 -15.95 -18.24
C TRP A 579 -34.00 -15.39 -18.47
N GLY A 580 -35.02 -16.06 -17.91
CA GLY A 580 -36.35 -15.48 -17.76
C GLY A 580 -36.47 -14.69 -16.44
N ARG A 581 -37.00 -13.45 -16.54
CA ARG A 581 -37.46 -12.54 -15.45
C ARG A 581 -36.47 -11.47 -14.96
N LEU A 582 -36.34 -10.42 -15.78
CA LEU A 582 -35.99 -9.07 -15.32
C LEU A 582 -36.73 -8.02 -16.16
N ARG A 583 -37.87 -7.50 -15.65
CA ARG A 583 -38.46 -6.17 -15.93
C ARG A 583 -39.80 -6.01 -15.19
N GLY A 584 -39.93 -4.94 -14.43
CA GLY A 584 -41.17 -4.55 -13.76
C GLY A 584 -40.93 -3.59 -12.59
N PHE A 585 -41.75 -2.55 -12.47
CA PHE A 585 -41.85 -1.64 -11.32
C PHE A 585 -40.69 -0.67 -11.04
N PHE A 586 -40.46 0.27 -11.97
CA PHE A 586 -40.32 1.67 -11.57
C PHE A 586 -41.70 2.33 -11.65
N GLY A 587 -42.23 2.81 -10.52
CA GLY A 587 -43.58 3.36 -10.42
C GLY A 587 -43.72 4.39 -9.31
N ARG A 588 -43.82 5.67 -9.71
CA ARG A 588 -44.19 6.89 -8.96
C ARG A 588 -44.73 6.70 -7.53
N ARG A 589 -44.22 7.50 -6.57
CA ARG A 589 -45.04 8.07 -5.48
C ARG A 589 -44.79 9.58 -5.33
N LYS A 590 -45.89 10.32 -5.15
CA LYS A 590 -45.93 11.78 -4.96
C LYS A 590 -45.48 12.13 -3.53
N ARG A 591 -44.85 13.30 -3.36
CA ARG A 591 -44.80 13.99 -2.05
C ARG A 591 -46.15 14.64 -1.78
N LYS A 592 -46.63 14.58 -0.53
CA LYS A 592 -47.60 15.54 0.04
C LYS A 592 -46.84 16.39 1.05
N SER A 593 -47.05 17.69 0.99
CA SER A 593 -46.72 18.63 2.07
C SER A 593 -47.93 18.77 2.99
N THR A 594 -47.68 18.86 4.29
CA THR A 594 -48.65 19.35 5.28
C THR A 594 -47.93 20.34 6.18
N PHE A 595 -48.40 21.59 6.14
CA PHE A 595 -48.15 22.58 7.18
C PHE A 595 -48.69 22.07 8.52
N TYR A 596 -48.13 22.59 9.62
CA TYR A 596 -48.88 22.82 10.84
C TYR A 596 -48.41 24.14 11.44
N GLU A 597 -49.36 24.99 11.81
CA GLU A 597 -49.17 26.22 12.58
C GLU A 597 -49.31 25.92 14.09
N ASP A 598 -49.12 26.98 14.88
CA ASP A 598 -49.41 27.17 16.30
C ASP A 598 -48.39 26.78 17.39
N ARG A 599 -48.04 27.85 18.13
CA ARG A 599 -47.27 28.00 19.40
C ARG A 599 -45.74 28.01 19.31
#